data_AF-A0A443RZE6-F1
#
_entry.id   AF-A0A443RZE6-F1
#
_cell.length_a   1.000
_cell.length_b   1.000
_cell.length_c   1.000
_cell.angle_alpha   90.00
_cell.angle_beta   90.00
_cell.angle_gamma   90.00
#
_symmetry.space_group_name_H-M   'P 1'
#
loop_
_entity.id
_entity.type
_entity.pdbx_description
1 polymer ?
#
loop_
_entity_poly.entity_id
_entity_poly.type
_entity_poly.pdbx_seq_one_letter_code
_entity_poly.pdbx_strand_id
1 'polypeptide(L)'
;MQAVQGYTHMYRKERIYRLWIGWEPWVIVWKPETAETILSHNFLLEKSSQYGFLHPWLGTGLLTSSGSKWRSRRKLLVPAFHFKILHDFVPVFNEQGYVLVDKMKSIAEQGKPIDIVPIVTACTLDIICGNYNFKRITINIIEVVCKRNFISASDAC
;
A
#
# COMPACT_ATOMS: atom_id res chain seq x y z
N MET A 1 0.79 19.56 1.96
CA MET A 1 -0.18 18.78 2.76
C MET A 1 -0.96 19.59 3.81
N GLN A 2 -0.53 20.80 4.18
CA GLN A 2 -1.19 21.63 5.21
C GLN A 2 -2.59 22.13 4.81
N ALA A 3 -2.83 22.41 3.53
CA ALA A 3 -4.14 22.88 3.05
C ALA A 3 -5.26 21.87 3.31
N VAL A 4 -5.03 20.57 3.05
CA VAL A 4 -6.01 19.50 3.29
C VAL A 4 -6.32 19.37 4.78
N GLN A 5 -5.30 19.48 5.65
CA GLN A 5 -5.48 19.49 7.10
C GLN A 5 -6.30 20.70 7.57
N GLY A 6 -6.08 21.87 6.97
CA GLY A 6 -6.89 23.07 7.22
C GLY A 6 -8.36 22.90 6.83
N TYR A 7 -8.64 22.35 5.65
CA TYR A 7 -10.01 22.06 5.21
C TYR A 7 -10.71 21.06 6.13
N THR A 8 -10.02 20.00 6.55
CA THR A 8 -10.56 19.03 7.50
C THR A 8 -10.86 19.65 8.87
N HIS A 9 -10.09 20.67 9.29
CA HIS A 9 -10.37 21.41 10.52
C HIS A 9 -11.60 22.32 10.39
N MET A 10 -11.72 23.05 9.27
CA MET A 10 -12.86 23.96 9.02
C MET A 10 -14.18 23.21 8.85
N TYR A 11 -14.17 22.09 8.13
CA TYR A 11 -15.36 21.27 7.86
C TYR A 11 -15.52 20.11 8.85
N ARG A 12 -14.88 20.17 10.02
CA ARG A 12 -14.90 19.10 11.04
C ARG A 12 -16.30 18.72 11.50
N LYS A 13 -17.23 19.68 11.52
CA LYS A 13 -18.64 19.45 11.91
C LYS A 13 -19.43 18.74 10.80
N GLU A 14 -19.08 19.00 9.54
CA GLU A 14 -19.71 18.41 8.37
C GLU A 14 -19.29 16.95 8.18
N ARG A 15 -20.12 16.16 7.49
CA ARG A 15 -19.85 14.73 7.27
C ARG A 15 -18.98 14.47 6.04
N ILE A 16 -19.11 15.34 5.05
CA ILE A 16 -18.45 15.29 3.74
C ILE A 16 -18.18 16.71 3.27
N TYR A 17 -17.14 16.92 2.48
CA TYR A 17 -16.95 18.18 1.76
C TYR A 17 -16.37 17.92 0.37
N ARG A 18 -16.60 18.87 -0.53
CA ARG A 18 -16.10 18.83 -1.90
C ARG A 18 -14.90 19.77 -2.02
N LEU A 19 -13.79 19.25 -2.51
CA LEU A 19 -12.60 20.01 -2.86
C LEU A 19 -12.45 20.00 -4.39
N TRP A 20 -12.29 21.17 -5.00
CA TRP A 20 -11.93 21.25 -6.42
C TRP A 20 -10.41 21.19 -6.55
N ILE A 21 -9.91 20.21 -7.30
CA ILE A 21 -8.49 20.11 -7.64
C ILE A 21 -8.39 20.27 -9.15
N GLY A 22 -8.02 21.49 -9.59
CA GLY A 22 -8.06 21.85 -11.01
C GLY A 22 -9.48 21.76 -11.56
N TRP A 23 -9.68 20.98 -12.63
CA TRP A 23 -10.98 20.76 -13.26
C TRP A 23 -11.78 19.59 -12.68
N GLU A 24 -11.21 18.79 -11.77
CA GLU A 24 -11.86 17.59 -11.24
C GLU A 24 -12.32 17.82 -9.79
N PRO A 25 -13.61 17.59 -9.47
CA PRO A 25 -14.11 17.69 -8.11
C PRO A 25 -13.80 16.40 -7.33
N TRP A 26 -13.21 16.56 -6.15
CA TRP A 26 -12.92 15.48 -5.21
C TRP A 26 -13.87 15.56 -4.02
N VAL A 27 -14.51 14.45 -3.68
CA VAL A 27 -15.36 14.36 -2.49
C VAL A 27 -14.55 13.71 -1.37
N ILE A 28 -14.33 14.46 -0.30
CA ILE A 28 -13.58 13.99 0.87
C ILE A 28 -14.58 13.59 1.95
N VAL A 29 -14.40 12.36 2.45
CA VAL A 29 -15.22 11.75 3.50
C VAL A 29 -14.32 11.51 4.70
N TRP A 30 -14.72 11.99 5.88
CA TRP A 30 -13.92 11.86 7.11
C TRP A 30 -14.64 11.14 8.25
N LYS A 31 -15.98 11.15 8.28
CA LYS A 31 -16.73 10.48 9.35
C LYS A 31 -16.88 8.97 9.07
N PRO A 32 -16.69 8.11 10.08
CA PRO A 32 -16.69 6.67 9.90
C PRO A 32 -18.04 6.13 9.41
N GLU A 33 -19.17 6.70 9.87
CA GLU A 33 -20.51 6.24 9.49
C GLU A 33 -20.78 6.45 7.99
N THR A 34 -20.31 7.58 7.46
CA THR A 34 -20.40 7.89 6.02
C THR A 34 -19.45 7.01 5.22
N ALA A 35 -18.23 6.78 5.72
CA ALA A 35 -17.25 5.92 5.05
C ALA A 35 -17.73 4.47 4.99
N GLU A 36 -18.31 3.95 6.07
CA GLU A 36 -18.93 2.62 6.13
C GLU A 36 -20.05 2.50 5.11
N THR A 37 -20.94 3.49 5.05
CA THR A 37 -22.03 3.49 4.07
C THR A 37 -21.47 3.40 2.64
N ILE A 38 -20.44 4.16 2.31
CA ILE A 38 -19.84 4.16 0.97
C ILE A 38 -19.08 2.86 0.67
N LEU A 39 -18.28 2.37 1.62
CA LEU A 39 -17.41 1.20 1.43
C LEU A 39 -18.17 -0.13 1.48
N SER A 40 -19.29 -0.20 2.21
CA SER A 40 -20.11 -1.41 2.33
C SER A 40 -21.07 -1.59 1.15
N HIS A 41 -21.36 -0.54 0.39
CA HIS A 41 -22.27 -0.63 -0.74
C HIS A 41 -21.61 -1.33 -1.93
N ASN A 42 -22.20 -2.46 -2.32
CA ASN A 42 -21.73 -3.31 -3.42
C ASN A 42 -21.83 -2.69 -4.81
N PHE A 43 -22.42 -1.50 -4.97
CA PHE A 43 -22.56 -0.83 -6.26
C PHE A 43 -21.39 0.12 -6.57
N LEU A 44 -20.71 0.67 -5.56
CA LEU A 44 -19.54 1.56 -5.70
C LEU A 44 -18.22 0.77 -5.82
N LEU A 45 -18.20 -0.27 -6.65
CA LEU A 45 -16.99 -1.07 -6.90
C LEU A 45 -16.13 -0.52 -8.05
N GLU A 46 -16.53 0.61 -8.61
CA GLU A 46 -15.72 1.33 -9.58
C GLU A 46 -14.54 1.98 -8.88
N LYS A 47 -13.35 1.69 -9.38
CA LYS A 47 -12.12 2.29 -8.88
C LYS A 47 -11.97 3.67 -9.50
N SER A 48 -11.42 4.62 -8.75
CA SER A 48 -11.13 5.95 -9.29
C SER A 48 -10.20 5.85 -10.50
N SER A 49 -10.29 6.82 -11.41
CA SER A 49 -9.39 6.98 -12.57
C SER A 49 -7.91 6.94 -12.20
N GLN A 50 -7.58 7.28 -10.96
CA GLN A 50 -6.24 7.21 -10.36
C GLN A 50 -5.65 5.79 -10.38
N TYR A 51 -6.47 4.74 -10.27
CA TYR A 51 -6.01 3.35 -10.42
C TYR A 51 -5.50 3.06 -11.84
N GLY A 52 -5.81 3.92 -12.81
CA GLY A 52 -5.25 3.90 -14.15
C GLY A 52 -3.72 3.97 -14.18
N PHE A 53 -3.11 4.68 -13.22
CA PHE A 53 -1.66 4.72 -13.07
C PHE A 53 -1.05 3.34 -12.75
N LEU A 54 -1.83 2.45 -12.13
CA LEU A 54 -1.40 1.09 -11.78
C LEU A 54 -1.63 0.09 -12.93
N HIS A 55 -2.37 0.43 -13.99
CA HIS A 55 -2.63 -0.48 -15.11
C HIS A 55 -1.37 -0.96 -15.84
N PRO A 56 -0.35 -0.11 -16.11
CA PRO A 56 0.88 -0.58 -16.76
C PRO A 56 1.66 -1.62 -15.93
N TRP A 57 1.51 -1.61 -14.60
CA TRP A 57 2.25 -2.47 -13.69
C TRP A 57 1.45 -3.73 -13.29
N LEU A 58 0.16 -3.57 -12.99
CA LEU A 58 -0.71 -4.64 -12.46
C LEU A 58 -1.78 -5.10 -13.46
N GLY A 59 -1.81 -4.52 -14.66
CA GLY A 59 -2.83 -4.79 -15.67
C GLY A 59 -4.24 -4.52 -15.14
N THR A 60 -5.19 -5.36 -15.53
CA THR A 60 -6.54 -5.43 -14.94
C THR A 60 -6.61 -6.53 -13.87
N GLY A 61 -5.65 -6.47 -12.93
CA GLY A 61 -5.50 -7.34 -11.77
C GLY A 61 -6.56 -7.16 -10.69
N LEU A 62 -6.38 -7.76 -9.52
CA LEU A 62 -7.33 -7.65 -8.40
C LEU A 62 -7.50 -6.20 -7.93
N LEU A 63 -6.42 -5.41 -7.87
CA LEU A 63 -6.47 -4.05 -7.34
C LEU A 63 -7.11 -3.03 -8.30
N THR A 64 -7.00 -3.29 -9.60
CA THR A 64 -7.39 -2.36 -10.67
C THR A 64 -8.64 -2.80 -11.44
N SER A 65 -9.17 -4.01 -11.17
CA SER A 65 -10.44 -4.44 -11.75
C SER A 65 -11.63 -3.93 -10.95
N SER A 66 -12.75 -3.72 -11.63
CA SER A 66 -14.02 -3.27 -11.05
C SER A 66 -15.16 -4.27 -11.32
N GLY A 67 -16.25 -4.14 -10.56
CA GLY A 67 -17.49 -4.88 -10.78
C GLY A 67 -17.36 -6.40 -10.66
N SER A 68 -17.95 -7.13 -11.61
CA SER A 68 -18.01 -8.60 -11.63
C SER A 68 -16.63 -9.25 -11.74
N LYS A 69 -15.71 -8.66 -12.50
CA LYS A 69 -14.33 -9.15 -12.67
C LYS A 69 -13.54 -9.10 -11.36
N TRP A 70 -13.70 -8.02 -10.59
CA TRP A 70 -13.14 -7.90 -9.26
C TRP A 70 -13.71 -8.95 -8.30
N ARG A 71 -15.05 -9.09 -8.27
CA ARG A 71 -15.73 -10.06 -7.38
C ARG A 71 -15.27 -11.50 -7.64
N SER A 72 -15.20 -11.90 -8.92
CA SER A 72 -14.74 -13.23 -9.31
C SER A 72 -13.29 -13.49 -8.85
N ARG A 73 -12.37 -12.56 -9.12
CA ARG A 73 -10.96 -12.70 -8.71
C ARG A 73 -10.79 -12.70 -7.20
N ARG A 74 -11.53 -11.86 -6.47
CA ARG A 74 -11.49 -11.84 -5.00
C ARG A 74 -12.00 -13.17 -4.43
N LYS A 75 -13.08 -13.72 -4.98
CA LYS A 75 -13.61 -15.03 -4.55
C LYS A 75 -12.61 -16.17 -4.71
N LEU A 76 -11.79 -16.14 -5.75
CA LEU A 76 -10.72 -17.12 -5.97
C LEU A 76 -9.55 -16.97 -4.99
N LEU A 77 -9.28 -15.76 -4.50
CA LEU A 77 -8.16 -15.47 -3.60
C LEU A 77 -8.49 -15.61 -2.11
N VAL A 78 -9.73 -15.35 -1.70
CA VAL A 78 -10.17 -15.53 -0.29
C VAL A 78 -9.74 -16.87 0.33
N PRO A 79 -9.86 -18.04 -0.34
CA PRO A 79 -9.42 -19.30 0.26
C PRO A 79 -7.91 -19.37 0.49
N ALA A 80 -7.08 -18.63 -0.25
CA ALA A 80 -5.63 -18.55 -0.03
C ALA A 80 -5.25 -17.79 1.25
N PHE A 81 -6.16 -16.96 1.78
CA PHE A 81 -6.01 -16.25 3.06
C PHE A 81 -6.81 -16.89 4.20
N HIS A 82 -7.26 -18.13 4.02
CA HIS A 82 -7.92 -18.86 5.10
C HIS A 82 -6.92 -19.16 6.22
N PHE A 83 -7.34 -19.06 7.49
CA PHE A 83 -6.45 -19.16 8.68
C PHE A 83 -5.49 -20.36 8.66
N LYS A 84 -5.92 -21.49 8.10
CA LYS A 84 -5.10 -22.69 7.96
C LYS A 84 -3.84 -22.47 7.11
N ILE A 85 -3.96 -21.73 6.01
CA ILE A 85 -2.84 -21.39 5.13
C ILE A 85 -1.98 -20.29 5.76
N LEU A 86 -2.59 -19.39 6.54
CA LEU A 86 -1.84 -18.35 7.27
C LEU A 86 -0.85 -18.97 8.28
N HIS A 87 -1.21 -20.09 8.91
CA HIS A 87 -0.29 -20.84 9.77
C HIS A 87 0.94 -21.36 9.02
N ASP A 88 0.81 -21.72 7.75
CA ASP A 88 1.92 -22.18 6.91
C ASP A 88 2.91 -21.05 6.56
N PHE A 89 2.50 -19.77 6.69
CA PHE A 89 3.37 -18.61 6.49
C PHE A 89 4.13 -18.17 7.75
N VAL A 90 3.72 -18.62 8.94
CA VAL A 90 4.38 -18.26 10.21
C VAL A 90 5.88 -18.60 10.22
N PRO A 91 6.33 -19.76 9.71
CA PRO A 91 7.76 -20.07 9.62
C PRO A 91 8.55 -19.05 8.78
N VAL A 92 7.98 -18.58 7.67
CA VAL A 92 8.60 -17.58 6.78
C VAL A 92 8.71 -16.24 7.49
N PHE A 93 7.67 -15.82 8.22
CA PHE A 93 7.72 -14.59 9.01
C PHE A 93 8.80 -14.65 10.09
N ASN A 94 8.93 -15.80 10.77
CA ASN A 94 9.96 -15.98 11.78
C ASN A 94 11.37 -15.94 11.18
N GLU A 95 11.61 -16.64 10.07
CA GLU A 95 12.90 -16.65 9.37
C GLU A 95 13.33 -15.23 8.95
N GLN A 96 12.46 -14.49 8.27
CA GLN A 96 12.75 -13.11 7.87
C GLN A 96 12.83 -12.16 9.07
N GLY A 97 12.08 -12.43 10.14
CA GLY A 97 12.19 -11.75 11.42
C GLY A 97 13.57 -11.89 12.05
N TYR A 98 14.16 -13.08 12.04
CA TYR A 98 15.54 -13.29 12.52
C TYR A 98 16.55 -12.53 11.66
N VAL A 99 16.44 -12.59 10.33
CA VAL A 99 17.31 -11.85 9.41
C VAL A 99 17.23 -10.33 9.65
N LEU A 100 16.02 -9.81 9.88
CA LEU A 100 15.80 -8.41 10.23
C LEU A 100 16.50 -8.03 11.53
N VAL A 101 16.35 -8.83 12.58
CA VAL A 101 16.98 -8.59 13.88
C VAL A 101 18.51 -8.59 13.76
N ASP A 102 19.10 -9.53 13.02
CA ASP A 102 20.55 -9.60 12.86
C ASP A 102 21.09 -8.40 12.07
N LYS A 103 20.39 -7.97 11.01
CA LYS A 103 20.71 -6.72 10.30
C LYS A 103 20.65 -5.52 11.25
N MET A 104 19.58 -5.40 12.05
CA MET A 104 19.44 -4.28 13.00
C MET A 104 20.54 -4.29 14.07
N LYS A 105 20.93 -5.45 14.60
CA LYS A 105 22.04 -5.55 15.57
C LYS A 105 23.36 -5.04 14.99
N SER A 106 23.72 -5.48 13.78
CA SER A 106 24.97 -5.05 13.12
C SER A 106 25.05 -3.54 12.86
N ILE A 107 23.91 -2.88 12.67
CA ILE A 107 23.84 -1.44 12.48
C ILE A 107 23.79 -0.72 13.83
N ALA A 108 23.13 -1.29 14.83
CA ALA A 108 23.06 -0.74 16.19
C ALA A 108 24.44 -0.68 16.87
N GLU A 109 25.32 -1.64 16.59
CA GLU A 109 26.72 -1.64 17.05
C GLU A 109 27.52 -0.40 16.60
N GLN A 110 27.06 0.29 15.55
CA GLN A 110 27.72 1.49 15.02
C GLN A 110 27.35 2.77 15.79
N GLY A 111 26.39 2.71 16.72
CA GLY A 111 26.00 3.82 17.59
C GLY A 111 25.38 5.04 16.90
N LYS A 112 24.95 4.91 15.63
CA LYS A 112 24.37 5.99 14.84
C LYS A 112 22.84 5.89 14.77
N PRO A 113 22.12 7.02 14.62
CA PRO A 113 20.70 7.00 14.27
C PRO A 113 20.48 6.28 12.94
N ILE A 114 19.45 5.42 12.88
CA ILE A 114 19.15 4.57 11.73
C ILE A 114 17.77 4.93 11.19
N ASP A 115 17.65 5.03 9.87
CA ASP A 115 16.36 5.02 9.19
C ASP A 115 15.83 3.58 9.06
N ILE A 116 14.75 3.28 9.76
CA ILE A 116 14.16 1.94 9.84
C ILE A 116 13.27 1.61 8.62
N VAL A 117 12.76 2.63 7.93
CA VAL A 117 11.83 2.47 6.80
C VAL A 117 12.40 1.56 5.70
N PRO A 118 13.62 1.78 5.16
CA PRO A 118 14.16 0.92 4.12
C PRO A 118 14.40 -0.51 4.60
N ILE A 119 14.77 -0.69 5.87
CA ILE A 119 15.08 -1.99 6.47
C ILE A 119 13.81 -2.85 6.60
N VAL A 120 12.73 -2.26 7.12
CA VAL A 120 11.43 -2.94 7.25
C VAL A 120 10.78 -3.15 5.89
N THR A 121 10.94 -2.21 4.96
CA THR A 121 10.44 -2.36 3.59
C THR A 121 11.12 -3.54 2.89
N ALA A 122 12.43 -3.70 3.05
CA ALA A 122 13.15 -4.86 2.50
C ALA A 122 12.66 -6.18 3.13
N CYS A 123 12.50 -6.24 4.45
CA CYS A 123 12.00 -7.43 5.14
C CYS A 123 10.57 -7.81 4.70
N THR A 124 9.67 -6.83 4.57
CA THR A 124 8.30 -7.08 4.11
C THR A 124 8.27 -7.55 2.65
N LEU A 125 9.15 -7.05 1.80
CA LEU A 125 9.32 -7.56 0.44
C LEU A 125 9.85 -9.00 0.43
N ASP A 126 10.85 -9.33 1.24
CA ASP A 126 11.41 -10.68 1.35
C ASP A 126 10.33 -11.69 1.84
N ILE A 127 9.48 -11.27 2.79
CA ILE A 127 8.34 -12.05 3.27
C ILE A 127 7.31 -12.29 2.15
N ILE A 128 6.93 -11.26 1.40
CA ILE A 128 5.88 -11.34 0.35
C ILE A 128 6.38 -12.13 -0.86
N CYS A 129 7.63 -11.91 -1.26
CA CYS A 129 8.23 -12.61 -2.40
C CYS A 129 8.55 -14.07 -2.06
N GLY A 130 8.66 -14.43 -0.78
CA GLY A 130 8.98 -15.76 -0.32
C GLY A 130 10.40 -16.18 -0.72
N ASN A 131 10.93 -17.20 -0.05
CA ASN A 131 12.22 -17.83 -0.32
C ASN A 131 12.28 -18.54 -1.71
N TYR A 132 11.77 -17.95 -2.78
CA TYR A 132 12.28 -18.25 -4.11
C TYR A 132 13.69 -17.65 -4.16
N ASN A 133 14.69 -18.47 -4.51
CA ASN A 133 16.08 -18.05 -4.75
C ASN A 133 16.17 -17.01 -5.88
N PHE A 134 15.67 -15.82 -5.60
CA PHE A 134 15.53 -14.69 -6.49
C PHE A 134 16.67 -13.72 -6.22
N LYS A 135 17.90 -14.25 -6.09
CA LYS A 135 19.13 -13.45 -6.04
C LYS A 135 19.35 -12.56 -7.26
N ARG A 136 18.41 -12.49 -8.22
CA ARG A 136 18.58 -11.83 -9.51
C ARG A 136 17.57 -10.74 -9.86
N ILE A 137 16.48 -10.52 -9.10
CA ILE A 137 15.54 -9.42 -9.43
C ILE A 137 15.19 -8.49 -8.25
N THR A 138 15.84 -8.66 -7.09
CA THR A 138 15.81 -7.67 -6.00
C THR A 138 16.54 -6.35 -6.36
N ILE A 139 17.38 -6.33 -7.40
CA ILE A 139 17.91 -5.05 -7.93
C ILE A 139 16.82 -4.28 -8.68
N ASN A 140 15.95 -4.96 -9.44
CA ASN A 140 14.96 -4.29 -10.27
C ASN A 140 13.71 -3.82 -9.50
N ILE A 141 13.21 -4.56 -8.51
CA ILE A 141 12.01 -4.10 -7.78
C ILE A 141 12.35 -2.93 -6.85
N ILE A 142 13.49 -2.96 -6.15
CA ILE A 142 13.93 -1.80 -5.35
C ILE A 142 14.27 -0.62 -6.26
N GLU A 143 14.90 -0.81 -7.42
CA GLU A 143 15.06 0.29 -8.39
C GLU A 143 13.72 0.82 -8.89
N VAL A 144 12.73 -0.02 -9.20
CA VAL A 144 11.45 0.47 -9.72
C VAL A 144 10.61 1.14 -8.63
N VAL A 145 10.68 0.66 -7.38
CA VAL A 145 9.96 1.25 -6.24
C VAL A 145 10.65 2.52 -5.71
N CYS A 146 11.99 2.54 -5.61
CA CYS A 146 12.74 3.68 -5.07
C CYS A 146 13.19 4.71 -6.13
N LYS A 147 13.63 4.34 -7.35
CA LYS A 147 14.10 5.35 -8.34
C LYS A 147 12.97 6.21 -8.89
N ARG A 148 11.73 5.72 -8.96
CA ARG A 148 10.63 6.50 -9.55
C ARG A 148 9.90 7.42 -8.58
N ASN A 149 9.95 7.16 -7.28
CA ASN A 149 9.16 7.90 -6.29
C ASN A 149 9.96 8.84 -5.37
N PHE A 150 11.30 8.80 -5.38
CA PHE A 150 12.11 9.70 -4.53
C PHE A 150 12.75 10.87 -5.27
N ILE A 151 12.86 10.84 -6.61
CA ILE A 151 13.47 11.94 -7.39
C ILE A 151 12.47 13.08 -7.67
N SER A 152 11.15 12.85 -7.63
CA SER A 152 10.17 13.92 -7.87
C SER A 152 9.75 14.70 -6.62
N ALA A 153 10.36 14.46 -5.46
CA ALA A 153 10.00 15.13 -4.21
C ALA A 153 11.09 16.08 -3.67
N SER A 154 12.27 16.16 -4.28
CA SER A 154 13.32 17.14 -3.91
C SER A 154 13.39 18.37 -4.81
N ASP A 155 12.69 18.39 -5.96
CA ASP A 155 12.77 19.50 -6.94
C ASP A 155 11.45 20.28 -7.08
N ALA A 156 10.54 20.12 -6.11
CA ALA A 156 9.28 20.86 -6.06
C ALA A 156 8.91 21.29 -4.62
N CYS A 157 9.86 21.88 -3.90
CA CYS A 157 9.64 23.01 -2.98
C CYS A 157 10.98 23.56 -2.48
#